data_AF-A0A958HLW6-F1
#
_entry.id   AF-A0A958HLW6-F1
#
_cell.length_a   1.000
_cell.length_b   1.000
_cell.length_c   1.000
_cell.angle_alpha   90.00
_cell.angle_beta   90.00
_cell.angle_gamma   90.00
#
_symmetry.space_group_name_H-M   'P 1'
#
loop_
_entity.id
_entity.type
_entity.pdbx_description
1 polymer ?
#
loop_
_entity_poly.entity_id
_entity_poly.type
_entity_poly.pdbx_seq_one_letter_code
_entity_poly.pdbx_strand_id
1 'polypeptide(L)'
;MKIEVDQSGRIEMAGDTVIAAADGFVVTVRVRAEVKMTVRDALKQRGVKTRMIMIRMFVGGIVMALQDNLRTIDSLTIDEEYIGYEAEIKSLLIDRLRSLDLQLDPHLITVARVGKKSPAHHAAIRVTRKQVQADLTPTATELLEMC
;
A
#
# COMPACT_ATOMS: atom_id res chain seq x y z
N MET A 1 -17.03 3.65 -6.53
CA MET A 1 -16.23 2.63 -7.24
C MET A 1 -15.77 1.54 -6.29
N LYS A 2 -15.63 0.31 -6.76
CA LYS A 2 -15.16 -0.82 -5.94
C LYS A 2 -13.68 -1.02 -6.18
N ILE A 3 -12.83 -0.53 -5.29
CA ILE A 3 -11.39 -0.60 -5.45
C ILE A 3 -10.84 -1.83 -4.74
N GLU A 4 -9.94 -2.53 -5.42
CA GLU A 4 -9.13 -3.62 -4.86
C GLU A 4 -7.68 -3.13 -4.75
N VAL A 5 -6.99 -3.55 -3.68
CA VAL A 5 -5.57 -3.29 -3.47
C VAL A 5 -4.84 -4.60 -3.27
N ASP A 6 -3.80 -4.81 -4.05
CA ASP A 6 -2.91 -5.97 -3.99
C ASP A 6 -1.45 -5.50 -4.13
N GLN A 7 -0.51 -6.38 -3.84
CA GLN A 7 0.90 -6.13 -4.06
C GLN A 7 1.61 -7.26 -4.82
N SER A 8 2.71 -6.90 -5.46
CA SER A 8 3.64 -7.84 -6.07
C SER A 8 5.02 -7.67 -5.41
N GLY A 9 5.45 -8.72 -4.72
CA GLY A 9 6.68 -8.75 -3.94
C GLY A 9 6.47 -8.13 -2.55
N ARG A 10 6.59 -8.94 -1.49
CA ARG A 10 6.33 -8.48 -0.13
C ARG A 10 7.36 -7.45 0.33
N ILE A 11 6.95 -6.52 1.20
CA ILE A 11 7.84 -5.46 1.73
C ILE A 11 9.12 -6.06 2.35
N GLU A 12 8.98 -7.16 3.10
CA GLU A 12 10.10 -7.86 3.75
C GLU A 12 11.03 -8.62 2.81
N MET A 13 10.59 -8.89 1.57
CA MET A 13 11.38 -9.63 0.61
C MET A 13 12.43 -8.74 -0.05
N ALA A 14 13.52 -9.36 -0.50
CA ALA A 14 14.51 -8.70 -1.34
C ALA A 14 13.89 -8.25 -2.67
N GLY A 15 14.42 -7.17 -3.23
CA GLY A 15 13.91 -6.56 -4.46
C GLY A 15 12.78 -5.56 -4.20
N ASP A 16 12.20 -5.07 -5.29
CA ASP A 16 11.16 -4.05 -5.25
C ASP A 16 9.81 -4.65 -4.84
N THR A 17 8.96 -3.78 -4.31
CA THR A 17 7.55 -4.08 -4.04
C THR A 17 6.71 -3.14 -4.88
N VAL A 18 5.69 -3.68 -5.56
CA VAL A 18 4.69 -2.86 -6.26
C VAL A 18 3.37 -3.02 -5.53
N ILE A 19 2.80 -1.92 -5.07
CA ILE A 19 1.43 -1.86 -4.52
C ILE A 19 0.54 -1.27 -5.61
N ALA A 20 -0.63 -1.86 -5.86
CA ALA A 20 -1.55 -1.39 -6.87
C ALA A 20 -2.96 -1.27 -6.31
N ALA A 21 -3.62 -0.14 -6.59
CA ALA A 21 -5.05 0.06 -6.41
C ALA A 21 -5.72 0.01 -7.78
N ALA A 22 -6.73 -0.84 -7.96
CA ALA A 22 -7.40 -1.02 -9.24
C ALA A 22 -8.89 -1.37 -9.09
N ASP A 23 -9.62 -1.39 -10.22
CA ASP A 23 -11.09 -1.62 -10.35
C ASP A 23 -11.95 -0.34 -10.27
N GLY A 24 -11.66 0.61 -11.15
CA GLY A 24 -12.37 1.90 -11.32
C GLY A 24 -11.42 2.98 -11.79
N PHE A 25 -10.25 3.03 -11.15
CA PHE A 25 -9.02 3.66 -11.64
C PHE A 25 -7.90 2.61 -11.56
N VAL A 26 -6.68 2.96 -12.01
CA VAL A 26 -5.49 2.15 -11.77
C VAL A 26 -4.37 3.09 -11.34
N VAL A 27 -3.80 2.84 -10.15
CA VAL A 27 -2.60 3.53 -9.65
C VAL A 27 -1.65 2.49 -9.08
N THR A 28 -0.39 2.58 -9.47
CA THR A 28 0.69 1.68 -9.04
C THR A 28 1.82 2.45 -8.38
N VAL A 29 2.26 1.95 -7.22
CA VAL A 29 3.35 2.52 -6.42
C VAL A 29 4.48 1.50 -6.35
N ARG A 30 5.61 1.81 -6.99
CA ARG A 30 6.82 0.98 -6.92
C ARG A 30 7.73 1.46 -5.81
N VAL A 31 7.78 0.68 -4.73
CA VAL A 31 8.74 0.87 -3.64
C VAL A 31 10.02 0.11 -3.96
N ARG A 32 11.08 0.85 -4.27
CA ARG A 32 12.39 0.27 -4.60
C ARG A 32 13.02 -0.42 -3.39
N ALA A 33 13.83 -1.44 -3.63
CA ALA A 33 14.52 -2.21 -2.58
C ALA A 33 15.33 -1.31 -1.62
N GLU A 34 16.09 -0.37 -2.17
CA GLU A 34 16.89 0.59 -1.41
C GLU A 34 16.03 1.53 -0.56
N VAL A 35 14.86 1.93 -1.07
CA VAL A 35 13.89 2.76 -0.33
C VAL A 35 13.34 1.98 0.86
N LYS A 36 12.97 0.71 0.67
CA LYS A 36 12.53 -0.16 1.78
C LYS A 36 13.59 -0.28 2.86
N MET A 37 14.86 -0.43 2.48
CA MET A 37 15.96 -0.52 3.43
C MET A 37 16.12 0.78 4.24
N THR A 38 16.16 1.93 3.57
CA THR A 38 16.30 3.23 4.25
C THR A 38 15.14 3.50 5.21
N VAL A 39 13.90 3.28 4.78
CA VAL A 39 12.71 3.49 5.63
C VAL A 39 12.71 2.52 6.82
N ARG A 40 13.05 1.24 6.58
CA ARG A 40 13.16 0.25 7.64
C ARG A 40 14.17 0.66 8.70
N ASP A 41 15.36 1.10 8.28
CA ASP A 41 16.41 1.47 9.22
C ASP A 41 16.03 2.73 10.01
N ALA A 42 15.40 3.72 9.37
CA ALA A 42 14.87 4.90 10.04
C ALA A 42 13.78 4.56 11.09
N LEU A 43 12.81 3.71 10.75
CA LEU A 43 11.76 3.29 11.69
C LEU A 43 12.31 2.41 12.81
N LYS A 44 13.31 1.57 12.52
CA LYS A 44 13.99 0.75 13.54
C LYS A 44 14.72 1.63 14.55
N GLN A 45 15.38 2.70 14.12
CA GLN A 45 16.01 3.69 15.00
C GLN A 45 14.98 4.41 15.89
N ARG A 46 13.73 4.56 15.44
CA ARG A 46 12.60 5.06 16.23
C ARG A 46 11.99 4.01 17.18
N GLY A 47 12.58 2.80 17.27
CA GLY A 47 12.10 1.73 18.14
C GLY A 47 10.89 0.97 17.62
N VAL A 48 10.50 1.15 16.35
CA VAL A 48 9.37 0.44 15.76
C VAL A 48 9.71 -1.03 15.58
N LYS A 49 8.81 -1.92 16.02
CA LYS A 49 8.98 -3.37 15.88
C LYS A 49 9.03 -3.76 14.39
N THR A 50 9.92 -4.68 14.04
CA THR A 50 10.17 -5.13 12.65
C THR A 50 8.90 -5.45 11.85
N ARG A 51 7.92 -6.13 12.46
CA ARG A 51 6.65 -6.46 11.79
C ARG A 51 5.80 -5.22 11.50
N MET A 52 5.75 -4.30 12.45
CA MET A 52 5.01 -3.04 12.31
C MET A 52 5.65 -2.12 11.25
N ILE A 53 6.97 -2.19 11.08
CA ILE A 53 7.66 -1.49 9.99
C ILE A 53 7.15 -1.94 8.61
N MET A 54 6.96 -3.25 8.40
CA MET A 54 6.46 -3.78 7.13
C MET A 54 5.03 -3.31 6.86
N ILE A 55 4.17 -3.39 7.88
CA ILE A 55 2.77 -2.97 7.79
C ILE A 55 2.66 -1.47 7.51
N ARG A 56 3.45 -0.64 8.18
CA ARG A 56 3.48 0.81 7.94
C ARG A 56 3.91 1.16 6.52
N MET A 57 4.95 0.51 5.99
CA MET A 57 5.36 0.71 4.59
C MET A 57 4.28 0.25 3.60
N PHE A 58 3.62 -0.88 3.87
CA PHE A 58 2.51 -1.37 3.06
C PHE A 58 1.37 -0.34 3.06
N VAL A 59 0.89 0.08 4.23
CA VAL A 59 -0.15 1.11 4.38
C VAL A 59 0.27 2.44 3.75
N GLY A 60 1.53 2.85 3.89
CA GLY A 60 2.04 4.08 3.28
C GLY A 60 1.96 4.05 1.76
N GLY A 61 2.26 2.91 1.14
CA GLY A 61 2.06 2.71 -0.30
C GLY A 61 0.58 2.72 -0.71
N ILE A 62 -0.31 2.16 0.13
CA ILE A 62 -1.77 2.24 -0.11
C ILE A 62 -2.24 3.70 -0.08
N VAL A 63 -1.81 4.48 0.91
CA VAL A 63 -2.17 5.91 1.02
C VAL A 63 -1.75 6.66 -0.24
N MET A 64 -0.52 6.47 -0.70
CA MET A 64 -0.04 7.07 -1.95
C MET A 64 -0.87 6.65 -3.17
N ALA A 65 -1.31 5.39 -3.24
CA ALA A 65 -2.10 4.89 -4.36
C ALA A 65 -3.54 5.45 -4.38
N LEU A 66 -4.08 5.83 -3.21
CA LEU A 66 -5.48 6.23 -3.08
C LEU A 66 -5.71 7.74 -3.02
N GLN A 67 -4.72 8.53 -2.56
CA GLN A 67 -4.91 9.93 -2.13
C GLN A 67 -5.68 10.81 -3.12
N ASP A 68 -5.47 10.64 -4.42
CA ASP A 68 -6.11 11.47 -5.46
C ASP A 68 -7.53 11.02 -5.84
N ASN A 69 -7.97 9.84 -5.39
CA ASN A 69 -9.21 9.20 -5.82
C ASN A 69 -10.17 8.82 -4.68
N LEU A 70 -9.88 9.18 -3.42
CA LEU A 70 -10.66 8.73 -2.26
C LEU A 70 -12.15 9.06 -2.32
N ARG A 71 -12.51 10.22 -2.89
CA ARG A 71 -13.91 10.71 -2.94
C ARG A 71 -14.83 9.87 -3.81
N THR A 72 -14.28 9.02 -4.67
CA THR A 72 -15.06 8.19 -5.61
C THR A 72 -15.14 6.73 -5.17
N ILE A 73 -14.59 6.37 -4.01
CA ILE A 73 -14.54 4.99 -3.51
C ILE A 73 -15.84 4.66 -2.75
N ASP A 74 -16.56 3.64 -3.22
CA ASP A 74 -17.76 3.09 -2.55
C ASP A 74 -17.40 1.85 -1.72
N SER A 75 -16.32 1.16 -2.06
CA SER A 75 -15.76 0.07 -1.27
C SER A 75 -14.28 -0.11 -1.58
N LEU A 76 -13.48 -0.44 -0.57
CA LEU A 76 -12.06 -0.73 -0.68
C LEU A 76 -11.77 -2.11 -0.09
N THR A 77 -11.30 -3.04 -0.93
CA THR A 77 -10.82 -4.35 -0.50
C THR A 77 -9.30 -4.36 -0.54
N ILE A 78 -8.64 -4.57 0.60
CA ILE A 78 -7.18 -4.69 0.71
C ILE A 78 -6.84 -6.16 0.85
N ASP A 79 -5.87 -6.67 0.07
CA ASP A 79 -5.42 -8.05 0.18
C ASP A 79 -4.94 -8.40 1.59
N GLU A 80 -5.26 -9.61 2.05
CA GLU A 80 -4.91 -10.14 3.37
C GLU A 80 -3.44 -10.59 3.48
N GLU A 81 -2.53 -9.79 2.95
CA GLU A 81 -1.10 -10.07 2.85
C GLU A 81 -0.41 -10.26 4.23
N TYR A 82 -0.93 -9.58 5.26
CA TYR A 82 -0.44 -9.65 6.63
C TYR A 82 -1.53 -10.21 7.54
N ILE A 83 -1.81 -11.52 7.40
CA ILE A 83 -2.79 -12.25 8.21
C ILE A 83 -2.61 -11.96 9.71
N GLY A 84 -3.72 -11.63 10.38
CA GLY A 84 -3.80 -11.29 11.80
C GLY A 84 -3.49 -9.83 12.14
N TYR A 85 -3.35 -8.96 11.13
CA TYR A 85 -3.11 -7.51 11.28
C TYR A 85 -4.16 -6.67 10.56
N GLU A 86 -5.33 -7.24 10.28
CA GLU A 86 -6.40 -6.61 9.51
C GLU A 86 -6.90 -5.33 10.19
N ALA A 87 -7.08 -5.39 11.52
CA ALA A 87 -7.50 -4.25 12.33
C ALA A 87 -6.43 -3.16 12.35
N GLU A 88 -5.16 -3.53 12.49
CA GLU A 88 -4.01 -2.61 12.48
C GLU A 88 -3.84 -1.93 11.12
N ILE A 89 -3.93 -2.67 10.01
CA ILE A 89 -3.87 -2.10 8.65
C ILE A 89 -4.97 -1.04 8.49
N LYS A 90 -6.20 -1.38 8.89
CA LYS A 90 -7.34 -0.48 8.80
C LYS A 90 -7.16 0.76 9.67
N SER A 91 -6.71 0.59 10.92
CA SER A 91 -6.46 1.73 11.82
C SER A 91 -5.38 2.64 11.28
N LEU A 92 -4.22 2.09 10.88
CA LEU A 92 -3.11 2.87 10.35
C LEU A 92 -3.50 3.62 9.08
N LEU A 93 -4.25 2.99 8.18
CA LEU A 93 -4.73 3.64 6.96
C LEU A 93 -5.63 4.83 7.29
N ILE A 94 -6.63 4.63 8.15
CA ILE A 94 -7.56 5.69 8.56
C ILE A 94 -6.84 6.83 9.28
N ASP A 95 -5.96 6.52 10.23
CA ASP A 95 -5.21 7.52 10.99
C ASP A 95 -4.30 8.33 10.06
N ARG A 96 -3.67 7.67 9.08
CA ARG A 96 -2.80 8.34 8.12
C ARG A 96 -3.58 9.21 7.16
N LEU A 97 -4.71 8.74 6.62
CA LEU A 97 -5.59 9.56 5.76
C LEU A 97 -6.06 10.81 6.51
N ARG A 98 -6.52 10.65 7.76
CA ARG A 98 -6.94 11.79 8.60
C ARG A 98 -5.82 12.79 8.84
N SER A 99 -4.58 12.35 9.05
CA SER A 99 -3.44 13.26 9.21
C SER A 99 -3.13 14.11 7.98
N LEU A 100 -3.63 13.69 6.80
CA LEU A 100 -3.50 14.39 5.53
C LEU A 100 -4.76 15.20 5.17
N ASP A 101 -5.71 15.35 6.10
CA ASP A 101 -7.03 15.95 5.86
C ASP A 101 -7.83 15.21 4.76
N LEU A 102 -7.57 13.89 4.63
CA LEU A 102 -8.28 13.00 3.73
C LEU A 102 -9.25 12.13 4.54
N GLN A 103 -10.45 11.92 4.00
CA GLN A 103 -11.49 11.13 4.65
C GLN A 103 -11.87 9.92 3.80
N LEU A 104 -11.93 8.77 4.45
CA LEU A 104 -12.51 7.53 3.94
C LEU A 104 -13.32 6.93 5.07
N ASP A 105 -14.58 6.58 4.81
CA ASP A 105 -15.41 5.93 5.82
C ASP A 105 -14.81 4.53 6.13
N PRO A 106 -14.42 4.26 7.39
CA PRO A 106 -13.89 2.95 7.78
C PRO A 106 -14.81 1.79 7.40
N HIS A 107 -16.13 1.98 7.35
CA HIS A 107 -17.07 0.91 6.97
C HIS A 107 -16.91 0.45 5.51
N LEU A 108 -16.29 1.27 4.65
CA LEU A 108 -16.02 0.92 3.26
C LEU A 108 -14.77 0.04 3.10
N ILE A 109 -13.96 -0.10 4.15
CA ILE A 109 -12.68 -0.82 4.12
C ILE A 109 -12.86 -2.25 4.62
N THR A 110 -12.55 -3.21 3.76
CA THR A 110 -12.49 -4.64 4.05
C THR A 110 -11.07 -5.14 3.79
N VAL A 111 -10.53 -5.95 4.70
CA VAL A 111 -9.30 -6.71 4.45
C VAL A 111 -9.72 -8.15 4.17
N ALA A 112 -9.43 -8.64 2.98
CA ALA A 112 -9.84 -9.97 2.52
C ALA A 112 -8.98 -10.41 1.35
N ARG A 113 -8.96 -11.71 1.08
CA ARG A 113 -8.23 -12.27 -0.06
C ARG A 113 -8.61 -11.63 -1.39
N VAL A 114 -7.65 -10.96 -2.02
CA VAL A 114 -7.71 -10.46 -3.39
C VAL A 114 -7.08 -11.52 -4.29
N GLY A 115 -7.86 -12.05 -5.24
CA GLY A 115 -7.45 -13.18 -6.07
C GLY A 115 -6.44 -12.80 -7.15
N LYS A 116 -5.73 -13.78 -7.71
CA LYS A 116 -4.78 -13.59 -8.84
C LYS A 116 -5.40 -13.10 -10.16
N LYS A 117 -6.74 -13.06 -10.24
CA LYS A 117 -7.51 -12.54 -11.37
C LYS A 117 -7.97 -11.10 -11.14
N SER A 118 -7.68 -10.52 -9.98
CA SER A 118 -8.04 -9.14 -9.67
C SER A 118 -7.34 -8.16 -10.59
N PRO A 119 -7.98 -7.02 -10.93
CA PRO A 119 -7.32 -5.91 -11.60
C PRO A 119 -6.07 -5.44 -10.85
N ALA A 120 -6.09 -5.44 -9.51
CA ALA A 120 -4.98 -4.99 -8.68
C ALA A 120 -3.75 -5.91 -8.82
N HIS A 121 -3.95 -7.23 -8.76
CA HIS A 121 -2.89 -8.22 -8.99
C HIS A 121 -2.27 -8.04 -10.38
N HIS A 122 -3.12 -7.88 -11.40
CA HIS A 122 -2.66 -7.69 -12.77
C HIS A 122 -1.89 -6.39 -12.96
N ALA A 123 -2.29 -5.29 -12.32
CA ALA A 123 -1.57 -4.03 -12.37
C ALA A 123 -0.19 -4.17 -11.70
N ALA A 124 -0.12 -4.71 -10.48
CA ALA A 124 1.12 -4.89 -9.75
C ALA A 124 2.12 -5.79 -10.50
N ILE A 125 1.66 -6.94 -11.03
CA ILE A 125 2.56 -7.90 -11.69
C ILE A 125 3.12 -7.38 -13.02
N ARG A 126 2.36 -6.54 -13.76
CA ARG A 126 2.84 -5.95 -15.02
C ARG A 126 3.99 -4.97 -14.77
N VAL A 127 3.91 -4.17 -13.71
CA VAL A 127 5.00 -3.28 -13.28
C VAL A 127 6.22 -4.10 -12.84
N THR A 128 6.02 -5.12 -11.99
CA THR A 128 7.11 -6.01 -11.55
C THR A 128 7.83 -6.67 -12.73
N ARG A 129 7.08 -7.08 -13.76
CA ARG A 129 7.61 -7.67 -15.00
C ARG A 129 8.17 -6.64 -15.98
N LYS A 130 8.20 -5.35 -15.63
CA LYS A 130 8.68 -4.23 -16.46
C LYS A 130 7.92 -4.11 -17.79
N GLN A 131 6.68 -4.58 -17.83
CA GLN A 131 5.81 -4.46 -19.00
C GLN A 131 5.20 -3.05 -19.09
N VAL A 132 5.07 -2.39 -17.94
CA VAL A 132 4.63 -0.99 -17.80
C VAL A 132 5.48 -0.32 -16.72
N GLN A 133 5.59 1.01 -16.78
CA GLN A 133 6.17 1.80 -15.70
C GLN A 133 5.16 1.97 -14.55
N ALA A 134 5.66 2.16 -13.34
CA ALA A 134 4.82 2.50 -12.21
C ALA A 134 4.38 3.97 -12.30
N ASP A 135 3.19 4.28 -11.81
CA ASP A 135 2.68 5.66 -11.77
C ASP A 135 3.45 6.50 -10.75
N LEU A 136 3.77 5.90 -9.60
CA LEU A 136 4.53 6.51 -8.52
C LEU A 136 5.75 5.66 -8.16
N THR A 137 6.88 6.31 -7.90
CA THR A 137 8.10 5.66 -7.36
C THR A 137 8.66 6.55 -6.25
N PRO A 138 8.17 6.42 -5.00
CA PRO A 138 8.54 7.32 -3.93
C PRO A 138 10.02 7.21 -3.55
N THR A 139 10.56 8.32 -3.08
CA THR A 139 11.81 8.39 -2.34
C THR A 139 11.63 7.83 -0.92
N ALA A 140 12.74 7.60 -0.22
CA ALA A 140 12.70 7.17 1.18
C ALA A 140 12.04 8.19 2.10
N THR A 141 12.22 9.49 1.84
CA THR A 141 11.59 10.56 2.61
C THR A 141 10.07 10.52 2.43
N GLU A 142 9.58 10.49 1.19
CA GLU A 142 8.15 10.46 0.90
C GLU A 142 7.48 9.20 1.49
N LEU A 143 8.12 8.03 1.37
CA LEU A 143 7.56 6.81 1.97
C LEU A 143 7.58 6.86 3.50
N LEU A 144 8.67 7.35 4.10
CA LEU A 144 8.79 7.47 5.54
C LEU A 144 7.78 8.46 6.12
N GLU A 145 7.45 9.53 5.39
CA GLU A 145 6.40 10.47 5.78
C GLU A 145 5.05 9.77 5.88
N MET A 146 4.78 8.79 5.03
CA MET A 146 3.54 8.00 5.05
C MET A 146 3.50 6.88 6.11
N CYS A 147 4.61 6.60 6.81
CA CYS A 147 4.75 5.50 7.77
C CYS A 147 4.54 5.88 9.25
#